data_AF-A0A9X5XEB0-F1
#
_entry.id   AF-A0A9X5XEB0-F1
#
_cell.length_a   1.000
_cell.length_b   1.000
_cell.length_c   1.000
_cell.angle_alpha   90.00
_cell.angle_beta   90.00
_cell.angle_gamma   90.00
#
_symmetry.space_group_name_H-M   'P 1'
#
loop_
_entity.id
_entity.type
_entity.pdbx_description
1 polymer ?
#
loop_
_entity_poly.entity_id
_entity_poly.type
_entity_poly.pdbx_seq_one_letter_code
_entity_poly.pdbx_strand_id
1 'polypeptide(L)'
;MARMGDVLAGFHAAWEFESDSVLIRFERGIRTPKLFQALGERRIPLEAIAGVTLTPGKRGTVVLHAVPRAGADPLMEAAAG
;
A
#
# COMPACT_ATOMS: atom_id res chain seq x y z
N MET A 1 0.43 4.81 -21.34
CA MET A 1 -0.02 3.47 -20.93
C MET A 1 1.05 2.89 -20.03
N ALA A 2 0.84 2.88 -18.72
CA ALA A 2 1.79 2.26 -17.80
C ALA A 2 1.90 0.78 -18.15
N ARG A 3 3.13 0.25 -18.23
CA ARG A 3 3.35 -1.21 -18.33
C ARG A 3 2.59 -1.84 -17.16
N MET A 4 1.83 -2.90 -17.42
CA MET A 4 1.14 -3.67 -16.39
C MET A 4 2.21 -4.18 -15.41
N GLY A 5 2.42 -3.43 -14.32
CA GLY A 5 3.30 -3.84 -13.22
C GLY A 5 2.67 -5.01 -12.48
N ASP A 6 3.44 -5.69 -11.66
CA ASP A 6 2.89 -6.70 -10.77
C ASP A 6 1.85 -6.03 -9.85
N VAL A 7 0.68 -6.66 -9.72
CA VAL A 7 -0.41 -6.13 -8.90
C VAL A 7 -0.75 -7.10 -7.79
N LEU A 8 -0.74 -6.59 -6.55
CA LEU A 8 -1.30 -7.28 -5.40
C LEU A 8 -2.67 -6.66 -5.08
N ALA A 9 -3.73 -7.35 -5.48
CA ALA A 9 -5.10 -6.96 -5.16
C ALA A 9 -5.47 -7.38 -3.73
N GLY A 10 -6.03 -6.45 -2.96
CA GLY A 10 -6.45 -6.66 -1.58
C GLY A 10 -7.88 -6.16 -1.33
N PHE A 11 -8.25 -6.10 -0.05
CA PHE A 11 -9.53 -5.54 0.37
C PHE A 11 -9.39 -4.02 0.51
N HIS A 12 -10.23 -3.25 -0.19
CA HIS A 12 -10.22 -1.78 -0.25
C HIS A 12 -9.00 -1.13 -0.92
N ALA A 13 -8.02 -1.89 -1.39
CA ALA A 13 -6.88 -1.34 -2.09
C ALA A 13 -6.21 -2.36 -3.03
N ALA A 14 -5.58 -1.84 -4.08
CA ALA A 14 -4.65 -2.57 -4.93
C ALA A 14 -3.27 -1.92 -4.85
N TRP A 15 -2.22 -2.74 -4.81
CA TRP A 15 -0.82 -2.29 -4.81
C TRP A 15 -0.21 -2.62 -6.16
N GLU A 16 0.25 -1.59 -6.86
CA GLU A 16 0.98 -1.71 -8.12
C GLU A 16 2.47 -1.50 -7.84
N PHE A 17 3.31 -2.46 -8.24
CA PHE A 17 4.76 -2.39 -8.06
C PHE A 17 5.40 -1.77 -9.32
N GLU A 18 6.00 -0.60 -9.14
CA GLU A 18 6.81 0.08 -10.14
C GLU A 18 8.30 -0.11 -9.84
N SER A 19 9.18 0.40 -10.70
CA SER A 19 10.63 0.21 -10.56
C SER A 19 11.24 0.93 -9.36
N ASP A 20 10.63 2.04 -8.92
CA ASP A 20 11.16 2.92 -7.86
C ASP A 20 10.16 3.12 -6.71
N SER A 21 8.96 2.58 -6.82
CA SER A 21 7.89 2.85 -5.88
C SER A 21 6.80 1.79 -5.90
N VAL A 22 5.97 1.84 -4.87
CA VAL A 22 4.70 1.11 -4.80
C VAL A 22 3.58 2.14 -4.84
N LEU A 23 2.66 1.97 -5.77
CA LEU A 23 1.44 2.76 -5.83
C LEU A 23 0.29 1.99 -5.19
N ILE A 24 -0.26 2.53 -4.11
CA ILE A 24 -1.45 2.02 -3.45
C ILE A 24 -2.65 2.82 -3.96
N ARG A 25 -3.57 2.16 -4.66
CA ARG A 25 -4.85 2.74 -5.06
C ARG A 25 -5.92 2.28 -4.08
N PHE A 26 -6.55 3.22 -3.39
CA PHE A 26 -7.67 2.90 -2.50
C PHE A 26 -8.95 2.82 -3.32
N GLU A 27 -9.63 1.68 -3.23
CA GLU A 27 -10.89 1.47 -3.95
C GLU A 27 -11.99 2.38 -3.41
N ARG A 28 -12.94 2.75 -4.28
CA ARG A 28 -14.15 3.47 -3.89
C ARG A 28 -15.31 2.49 -3.79
N GLY A 29 -16.13 2.62 -2.75
CA GLY A 29 -17.28 1.75 -2.56
C GLY A 29 -18.02 2.00 -1.25
N ILE A 30 -19.23 1.45 -1.13
CA ILE A 30 -20.21 1.72 -0.06
C ILE A 30 -19.66 1.43 1.34
N ARG A 31 -18.65 0.54 1.47
CA ARG A 31 -18.03 0.16 2.75
C ARG A 31 -16.59 0.63 2.93
N THR A 32 -16.08 1.47 2.04
CA THR A 32 -14.69 1.94 2.13
C THR A 32 -14.56 2.95 3.27
N PRO A 33 -13.60 2.79 4.20
CA PRO A 33 -13.31 3.78 5.24
C PRO A 33 -13.13 5.19 4.67
N LYS A 34 -13.64 6.22 5.36
CA LYS A 34 -13.56 7.62 4.91
C LYS A 34 -12.13 8.09 4.65
N LEU A 35 -11.17 7.63 5.47
CA LEU A 35 -9.75 7.95 5.29
C LEU A 35 -9.24 7.48 3.92
N PHE A 36 -9.57 6.26 3.51
CA PHE A 36 -9.16 5.72 2.21
C PHE A 36 -9.80 6.47 1.05
N GLN A 37 -11.05 6.92 1.21
CA GLN A 37 -11.70 7.80 0.22
C GLN A 37 -10.99 9.16 0.12
N ALA A 38 -10.58 9.73 1.25
CA ALA A 38 -9.87 11.01 1.30
C ALA A 38 -8.45 10.93 0.73
N LEU A 39 -7.75 9.82 0.98
CA LEU A 39 -6.42 9.57 0.43
C LEU A 39 -6.49 9.31 -1.09
N GLY A 40 -7.43 8.47 -1.55
CA GLY A 40 -7.61 8.12 -2.96
C GLY A 40 -6.49 7.22 -3.51
N GLU A 41 -5.26 7.72 -3.50
CA GLU A 41 -4.06 6.96 -3.81
C GLU A 41 -2.88 7.40 -2.93
N ARG A 42 -1.88 6.53 -2.82
CA ARG A 42 -0.62 6.82 -2.13
C ARG A 42 0.53 6.22 -2.91
N ARG A 43 1.52 7.03 -3.27
CA ARG A 43 2.79 6.57 -3.82
C ARG A 43 3.83 6.45 -2.71
N ILE A 44 4.47 5.30 -2.60
CA ILE A 44 5.51 5.01 -1.60
C ILE A 44 6.81 4.75 -2.34
N PRO A 45 7.81 5.65 -2.27
CA PRO A 45 9.13 5.39 -2.82
C PRO A 45 9.80 4.19 -2.15
N LEU A 46 10.55 3.37 -2.89
CA LEU A 46 11.19 2.17 -2.33
C LEU A 46 12.26 2.53 -1.29
N GLU A 47 12.92 3.67 -1.41
CA GLU A 47 13.87 4.16 -0.42
C GLU A 47 13.22 4.48 0.94
N ALA A 48 11.90 4.75 0.95
CA ALA A 48 11.13 4.97 2.17
C ALA A 48 10.81 3.67 2.92
N ILE A 49 11.06 2.50 2.33
CA ILE A 49 10.79 1.20 2.94
C ILE A 49 12.03 0.70 3.69
N ALA A 50 11.84 0.38 4.98
CA ALA A 50 12.86 -0.19 5.85
C ALA A 50 12.93 -1.72 5.74
N GLY A 51 11.81 -2.38 5.45
CA GLY A 51 11.74 -3.82 5.33
C GLY A 51 10.45 -4.30 4.69
N VAL A 52 10.51 -5.50 4.11
CA VAL A 52 9.36 -6.18 3.52
C VAL A 52 9.35 -7.62 4.01
N THR A 53 8.16 -8.12 4.34
CA THR A 53 7.95 -9.54 4.64
C THR A 53 6.77 -10.04 3.85
N LEU A 54 6.92 -11.22 3.24
CA LEU A 54 5.87 -11.93 2.55
C LEU A 54 5.54 -13.20 3.32
N THR A 55 4.26 -13.41 3.64
CA THR A 55 3.80 -14.62 4.33
C THR A 55 2.60 -15.23 3.62
N PRO A 56 2.40 -16.56 3.72
CA PRO A 56 1.18 -17.19 3.23
C PRO A 56 -0.06 -16.64 3.93
N GLY A 57 -1.10 -16.35 3.16
CA GLY A 57 -2.42 -15.95 3.63
C GLY A 57 -3.41 -17.12 3.67
N LYS A 58 -4.69 -16.78 3.88
CA LYS A 58 -5.79 -17.76 3.87
C LYS A 58 -6.21 -18.08 2.44
N ARG A 59 -6.67 -19.31 2.18
CA ARG A 59 -7.26 -19.71 0.88
C ARG A 59 -6.33 -19.41 -0.32
N GLY A 60 -5.02 -19.61 -0.14
CA GLY A 60 -4.03 -19.41 -1.20
C GLY A 60 -3.67 -17.94 -1.48
N THR A 61 -4.10 -16.99 -0.63
CA THR A 61 -3.64 -15.60 -0.74
C THR A 61 -2.23 -15.43 -0.18
N VAL A 62 -1.64 -14.26 -0.39
CA VAL A 62 -0.40 -13.82 0.25
C VAL A 62 -0.66 -12.58 1.09
N VAL A 63 0.15 -12.36 2.11
CA VAL A 63 0.18 -11.14 2.89
C VAL A 63 1.56 -10.50 2.71
N LEU A 64 1.57 -9.31 2.12
CA LEU A 64 2.76 -8.47 2.04
C LEU A 64 2.69 -7.42 3.14
N HIS A 65 3.73 -7.37 3.96
CA HIS A 65 3.91 -6.36 5.00
C HIS A 65 5.12 -5.50 4.64
N ALA A 66 4.88 -4.20 4.37
CA ALA A 66 5.94 -3.22 4.12
C ALA A 66 6.05 -2.30 5.34
N VAL A 67 7.28 -2.13 5.84
CA VAL A 67 7.58 -1.30 7.01
C VAL A 67 8.24 0.00 6.52
N PRO A 68 7.64 1.17 6.74
CA PRO A 68 8.29 2.45 6.43
C PRO A 68 9.52 2.69 7.32
N ARG A 69 10.50 3.43 6.82
CA ARG A 69 11.55 4.03 7.65
C ARG A 69 10.94 5.06 8.60
N ALA A 70 11.56 5.23 9.78
CA ALA A 70 11.16 6.29 10.71
C ALA A 70 11.22 7.66 10.02
N GLY A 71 10.18 8.48 10.19
CA GLY A 71 10.05 9.79 9.55
C GLY A 71 9.70 9.76 8.05
N ALA A 72 9.62 8.59 7.40
CA ALA A 72 9.38 8.48 5.96
C ALA A 72 7.89 8.38 5.58
N ASP A 73 7.00 8.30 6.57
CA ASP A 73 5.55 8.21 6.34
C ASP A 73 4.80 9.27 7.14
N PRO A 74 4.34 10.37 6.49
CA PRO A 74 3.56 11.41 7.14
C PRO A 74 2.27 10.90 7.80
N LEU A 75 1.68 9.81 7.30
CA LEU A 75 0.47 9.23 7.89
C LEU A 75 0.79 8.53 9.22
N MET A 76 1.95 7.87 9.32
CA MET A 76 2.39 7.24 10.55
C MET A 76 2.76 8.28 11.60
N GLU A 77 3.44 9.35 11.19
CA GLU A 77 3.73 10.49 12.07
C GLU A 77 2.44 11.13 12.62
N ALA A 78 1.46 11.39 11.75
CA ALA A 78 0.18 11.97 12.15
C ALA A 78 -0.67 11.04 13.05
N ALA A 79 -0.45 9.73 12.99
CA ALA A 79 -1.17 8.74 13.79
C ALA A 79 -0.51 8.44 15.15
N ALA A 80 0.66 9.02 15.45
CA ALA A 80 1.47 8.70 16.63
C ALA A 80 0.92 9.24 17.97
N GLY A 81 -0.12 10.09 17.96
CA GLY A 81 -0.77 10.62 19.16
C GLY A 81 -0.69 12.14 19.23
#